data_AF-A0A2V5PTN3-F1
#
_entry.id   AF-A0A2V5PTN3-F1
#
_cell.length_a   1.000
_cell.length_b   1.000
_cell.length_c   1.000
_cell.angle_alpha   90.00
_cell.angle_beta   90.00
_cell.angle_gamma   90.00
#
_symmetry.space_group_name_H-M   'P 1'
#
loop_
_entity.id
_entity.type
_entity.pdbx_description
1 polymer ?
#
loop_
_entity_poly.entity_id
_entity_poly.type
_entity_poly.pdbx_seq_one_letter_code
_entity_poly.pdbx_strand_id
1 'polypeptide(L)'
;MQTEFPFVQIPEGLYPIIGTPDPGKRMYRRDGSQEESAVWFDALTAIIGPSVSPGGVGMYCPVSRAAVYKRIKEGKLSIFLFHVRYRKTTLFGKNKILRDNPYGYIPVSEARAWRMELEARSLRQGLISEEELEGARPDWIGDFLAWKNKEERVGMFDVFTPWEVVQGLAKALTSNDPITGNAKRKQRKK
;
A
#
# COMPACT_ATOMS: atom_id res chain seq x y z
N MET A 1 3.11 18.70 17.31
CA MET A 1 2.26 17.67 16.67
C MET A 1 1.76 18.24 15.35
N GLN A 2 2.07 17.62 14.21
CA GLN A 2 1.36 17.95 12.95
C GLN A 2 -0.05 17.39 13.07
N THR A 3 -1.05 18.27 13.11
CA THR A 3 -2.47 17.91 13.20
C THR A 3 -3.06 17.54 11.84
N GLU A 4 -2.39 17.91 10.75
CA GLU A 4 -2.88 17.72 9.39
C GLU A 4 -2.10 16.64 8.64
N PHE A 5 -2.80 15.89 7.79
CA PHE A 5 -2.21 14.85 6.97
C PHE A 5 -1.20 15.49 5.98
N PRO A 6 0.05 14.99 5.88
CA PRO A 6 1.12 15.63 5.14
C PRO A 6 1.02 15.34 3.64
N PHE A 7 0.00 15.91 3.01
CA PHE A 7 -0.19 15.78 1.57
C PHE A 7 0.97 16.40 0.80
N VAL A 8 1.37 15.75 -0.30
CA VAL A 8 2.33 16.37 -1.22
C VAL A 8 1.71 17.63 -1.82
N GLN A 9 2.45 18.73 -1.76
CA GLN A 9 2.01 20.01 -2.31
C GLN A 9 2.47 20.11 -3.76
N ILE A 10 1.51 20.36 -4.64
CA ILE A 10 1.74 20.43 -6.08
C ILE A 10 1.47 21.88 -6.52
N PRO A 11 2.52 22.63 -6.89
CA PRO A 11 2.36 23.94 -7.51
C PRO A 11 1.56 23.86 -8.82
N GLU A 12 0.67 24.82 -9.05
CA GLU A 12 -0.17 24.87 -10.27
C GLU A 12 0.65 24.90 -11.56
N GLY A 13 1.85 25.51 -11.52
CA GLY A 13 2.79 25.52 -12.64
C GLY A 13 3.24 24.13 -13.09
N LEU A 14 3.03 23.09 -12.28
CA LEU A 14 3.36 21.70 -12.61
C LEU A 14 2.18 20.92 -13.20
N TYR A 15 0.96 21.47 -13.21
CA TYR A 15 -0.23 20.81 -13.80
C TYR A 15 -0.04 20.40 -15.26
N PRO A 16 0.67 21.15 -16.13
CA PRO A 16 0.98 20.69 -17.47
C PRO A 16 1.79 19.38 -17.51
N ILE A 17 2.56 19.07 -16.47
CA ILE A 17 3.39 17.87 -16.38
C ILE A 17 2.65 16.73 -15.70
N ILE A 18 2.02 16.99 -14.56
CA ILE A 18 1.44 15.94 -13.69
C ILE A 18 -0.06 15.74 -13.88
N GLY A 19 -0.73 16.66 -14.58
CA GLY A 19 -2.18 16.72 -14.73
C GLY A 19 -2.85 17.68 -13.75
N THR A 20 -4.11 17.99 -14.04
CA THR A 20 -4.97 18.82 -13.17
C THR A 20 -5.67 17.92 -12.14
N PRO A 21 -5.82 18.35 -10.87
CA PRO A 21 -6.58 17.59 -9.90
C PRO A 21 -8.08 17.58 -10.22
N ASP A 22 -8.73 16.44 -10.03
CA ASP A 22 -10.19 16.33 -10.05
C ASP A 22 -10.80 17.26 -8.96
N PRO A 23 -11.91 17.98 -9.23
CA PRO A 23 -12.50 18.90 -8.26
C PRO A 23 -12.78 18.26 -6.90
N GLY A 24 -12.30 18.89 -5.83
CA GLY A 24 -12.46 18.42 -4.45
C GLY A 24 -11.71 17.13 -4.11
N LYS A 25 -10.81 16.67 -4.99
CA LYS A 25 -10.03 15.44 -4.83
C LYS A 25 -8.55 15.73 -5.00
N ARG A 26 -7.74 14.73 -4.66
CA ARG A 26 -6.28 14.74 -4.86
C ARG A 26 -5.86 13.76 -5.95
N MET A 27 -6.68 13.66 -6.98
CA MET A 27 -6.50 12.73 -8.10
C MET A 27 -6.12 13.53 -9.33
N TYR A 28 -4.87 13.40 -9.76
CA TYR A 28 -4.30 14.12 -10.88
C TYR A 28 -4.29 13.21 -12.10
N ARG A 29 -4.77 13.71 -13.24
CA ARG A 29 -4.90 12.92 -14.48
C ARG A 29 -4.14 13.57 -15.60
N ARG A 30 -3.28 12.81 -16.25
CA ARG A 30 -2.64 13.18 -17.51
C ARG A 30 -2.84 12.09 -18.55
N ASP A 31 -3.07 12.53 -19.78
CA ASP A 31 -3.11 11.67 -20.95
C ASP A 31 -1.78 11.79 -21.71
N GLY A 32 -1.35 10.71 -22.36
CA GLY A 32 -0.18 10.73 -23.22
C GLY A 32 0.01 9.43 -23.99
N SER A 33 1.16 9.33 -24.65
CA SER A 33 1.60 8.14 -25.37
C SER A 33 2.35 7.17 -24.47
N GLN A 34 2.55 5.93 -24.92
CA GLN A 34 3.33 4.94 -24.16
C GLN A 34 4.79 5.38 -24.04
N GLU A 35 5.31 6.05 -25.06
CA GLU A 35 6.68 6.58 -25.13
C GLU A 35 6.93 7.68 -24.10
N GLU A 36 5.92 8.49 -23.79
CA GLU A 36 5.99 9.55 -22.78
C GLU A 36 5.90 9.03 -21.33
N SER A 37 5.42 7.80 -21.12
CA SER A 37 5.10 7.30 -19.76
C SER A 37 6.31 7.21 -18.84
N ALA A 38 7.49 6.84 -19.36
CA ALA A 38 8.72 6.76 -18.56
C ALA A 38 9.21 8.16 -18.17
N VAL A 39 9.27 9.08 -19.13
CA VAL A 39 9.67 10.49 -18.90
C VAL A 39 8.73 11.16 -17.89
N TRP A 40 7.43 10.90 -18.02
CA TRP A 40 6.44 11.39 -17.08
C TRP A 40 6.65 10.82 -15.67
N PHE A 41 6.95 9.52 -15.55
CA PHE A 41 7.19 8.89 -14.25
C PHE A 41 8.45 9.44 -13.56
N ASP A 42 9.54 9.63 -14.30
CA ASP A 42 10.78 10.21 -13.78
C ASP A 42 10.55 11.66 -13.30
N ALA A 43 9.85 12.47 -14.10
CA ALA A 43 9.48 13.83 -13.72
C ALA A 43 8.55 13.86 -12.50
N LEU A 44 7.56 12.97 -12.46
CA LEU A 44 6.65 12.85 -11.33
C LEU A 44 7.41 12.52 -10.04
N THR A 45 8.27 11.51 -10.07
CA THR A 45 9.01 11.05 -8.87
C THR A 45 10.07 12.05 -8.41
N ALA A 46 10.60 12.89 -9.30
CA ALA A 46 11.42 14.04 -8.90
C ALA A 46 10.62 15.08 -8.07
N ILE A 47 9.31 15.19 -8.30
CA ILE A 47 8.42 16.12 -7.60
C ILE A 47 7.88 15.52 -6.30
N ILE A 48 7.35 14.30 -6.36
CA ILE A 48 6.63 13.68 -5.23
C ILE A 48 7.50 12.76 -4.37
N GLY A 49 8.75 12.52 -4.79
CA GLY A 49 9.65 11.54 -4.21
C GLY A 49 9.28 10.10 -4.58
N PRO A 50 9.74 9.11 -3.78
CA PRO A 50 9.41 7.71 -4.00
C PRO A 50 7.90 7.49 -4.03
N SER A 51 7.44 6.64 -4.93
CA SER A 51 6.02 6.34 -5.10
C SER A 51 5.76 4.85 -5.28
N VAL A 52 4.52 4.43 -5.03
CA VAL A 52 4.06 3.06 -5.24
C VAL A 52 2.71 3.03 -5.95
N SER A 53 2.40 1.91 -6.58
CA SER A 53 1.06 1.68 -7.13
C SER A 53 0.01 1.55 -6.01
N PRO A 54 -1.29 1.66 -6.31
CA PRO A 54 -2.36 1.39 -5.34
C PRO A 54 -2.24 0.03 -4.64
N GLY A 55 -1.73 -0.99 -5.34
CA GLY A 55 -1.45 -2.29 -4.73
C GLY A 55 -0.24 -2.24 -3.77
N GLY A 56 0.78 -1.46 -4.11
CA GLY A 56 1.99 -1.32 -3.30
C GLY A 56 1.78 -0.55 -1.98
N VAL A 57 0.67 0.19 -1.82
CA VAL A 57 0.30 0.81 -0.55
C VAL A 57 0.15 -0.22 0.57
N GLY A 58 -0.27 -1.45 0.24
CA GLY A 58 -0.38 -2.55 1.21
C GLY A 58 0.93 -2.93 1.89
N MET A 59 2.09 -2.58 1.29
CA MET A 59 3.40 -2.79 1.92
C MET A 59 3.66 -1.81 3.08
N TYR A 60 2.96 -0.67 3.11
CA TYR A 60 3.11 0.35 4.15
C TYR A 60 1.93 0.33 5.13
N CYS A 61 0.73 0.08 4.63
CA CYS A 61 -0.51 0.13 5.40
C CYS A 61 -1.18 -1.25 5.44
N PRO A 62 -1.57 -1.77 6.62
CA PRO A 62 -2.24 -3.07 6.76
C PRO A 62 -3.72 -2.94 6.39
N VAL A 63 -4.00 -2.64 5.13
CA VAL A 63 -5.33 -2.31 4.63
C VAL A 63 -5.62 -3.06 3.33
N SER A 64 -6.90 -3.30 3.07
CA SER A 64 -7.31 -3.91 1.81
C SER A 64 -7.14 -2.93 0.64
N ARG A 65 -6.97 -3.46 -0.57
CA ARG A 65 -6.96 -2.66 -1.80
C ARG A 65 -8.23 -1.82 -1.97
N ALA A 66 -9.38 -2.33 -1.52
CA ALA A 66 -10.64 -1.60 -1.53
C ALA A 66 -10.60 -0.36 -0.62
N ALA A 67 -9.98 -0.47 0.56
CA ALA A 67 -9.78 0.65 1.47
C ALA A 67 -8.86 1.72 0.85
N VAL A 68 -7.81 1.32 0.12
CA VAL A 68 -6.94 2.25 -0.63
C VAL A 68 -7.78 3.05 -1.64
N TYR A 69 -8.56 2.39 -2.49
CA TYR A 69 -9.39 3.08 -3.48
C TYR A 69 -10.48 3.95 -2.85
N LYS A 70 -11.07 3.52 -1.73
CA LYS A 70 -12.02 4.35 -0.98
C LYS A 70 -11.37 5.65 -0.52
N ARG A 71 -10.18 5.56 0.09
CA ARG A 71 -9.44 6.73 0.58
C ARG A 71 -9.06 7.70 -0.53
N ILE A 72 -8.65 7.18 -1.70
CA ILE A 72 -8.38 7.98 -2.91
C ILE A 72 -9.65 8.70 -3.38
N LYS A 73 -10.79 7.99 -3.49
CA LYS A 73 -12.06 8.57 -3.96
C LYS A 73 -12.57 9.68 -3.03
N GLU A 74 -12.30 9.55 -1.73
CA GLU A 74 -12.59 10.56 -0.70
C GLU A 74 -11.59 11.73 -0.67
N GLY A 75 -10.56 11.73 -1.53
CA GLY A 75 -9.54 12.80 -1.55
C GLY A 75 -8.58 12.77 -0.36
N LYS A 76 -8.59 11.70 0.44
CA LYS A 76 -7.75 11.53 1.64
C LYS A 76 -6.41 10.84 1.35
N LEU A 77 -6.10 10.63 0.08
CA LEU A 77 -4.84 10.10 -0.41
C LEU A 77 -4.64 10.60 -1.84
N SER A 78 -3.47 11.16 -2.13
CA SER A 78 -3.13 11.64 -3.46
C SER A 78 -2.85 10.48 -4.40
N ILE A 79 -3.29 10.59 -5.65
CA ILE A 79 -2.94 9.67 -6.72
C ILE A 79 -2.65 10.43 -8.02
N PHE A 80 -1.62 10.00 -8.74
CA PHE A 80 -1.22 10.54 -10.03
C PHE A 80 -1.44 9.46 -11.09
N LEU A 81 -2.28 9.76 -12.08
CA LEU A 81 -2.76 8.82 -13.08
C LEU A 81 -2.29 9.24 -14.48
N PHE A 82 -1.58 8.35 -15.17
CA PHE A 82 -1.20 8.52 -16.57
C PHE A 82 -1.99 7.55 -17.46
N HIS A 83 -2.84 8.09 -18.33
CA HIS A 83 -3.63 7.31 -19.28
C HIS A 83 -2.92 7.27 -20.63
N VAL A 84 -2.55 6.07 -21.08
CA VAL A 84 -1.99 5.87 -22.41
C VAL A 84 -3.13 5.87 -23.43
N ARG A 85 -3.31 6.98 -24.13
CA ARG A 85 -4.41 7.14 -25.11
C ARG A 85 -3.94 7.17 -26.56
N TYR A 86 -2.67 7.44 -26.81
CA TYR A 86 -2.13 7.58 -28.16
C TYR A 86 -1.08 6.49 -28.41
N ARG A 87 -1.30 5.68 -29.45
CA ARG A 87 -0.21 4.92 -30.08
C ARG A 87 -0.07 5.41 -31.51
N LYS A 88 1.17 5.66 -31.94
CA LYS A 88 1.51 5.85 -33.35
C LYS A 88 1.09 4.58 -34.12
N THR A 89 0.42 4.77 -35.24
CA THR A 89 -0.08 3.73 -36.16
C THR A 89 0.96 2.62 -36.38
N THR A 90 0.53 1.36 -36.30
CA THR A 90 1.32 0.26 -36.89
C THR A 90 1.36 0.41 -38.41
N LEU A 91 2.36 -0.16 -39.08
CA LEU A 91 2.51 -0.16 -40.55
C LEU A 91 1.28 -0.66 -41.35
N PHE A 92 0.27 -1.21 -40.65
CA PHE A 92 -1.00 -1.70 -41.21
C PHE A 92 -2.23 -0.92 -40.68
N GLY A 93 -2.06 0.30 -40.17
CA GLY A 93 -3.13 1.29 -40.01
C GLY A 93 -4.19 1.04 -38.92
N LYS A 94 -4.06 0.00 -38.07
CA LYS A 94 -5.03 -0.26 -37.00
C LYS A 94 -4.66 0.47 -35.72
N ASN A 95 -5.45 1.48 -35.34
CA ASN A 95 -5.40 2.12 -34.03
C ASN A 95 -6.00 1.17 -32.99
N LYS A 96 -5.19 0.68 -32.05
CA LYS A 96 -5.65 -0.07 -30.88
C LYS A 96 -5.43 0.81 -29.66
N ILE A 97 -6.50 1.24 -29.01
CA ILE A 97 -6.43 1.87 -27.68
C ILE A 97 -5.83 0.81 -26.75
N LEU A 98 -4.61 1.06 -26.30
CA LEU A 98 -3.80 0.12 -25.53
C LEU A 98 -3.89 0.51 -24.06
N ARG A 99 -4.74 -0.23 -23.33
CA ARG A 99 -5.02 -0.18 -21.88
C ARG A 99 -6.07 0.85 -21.46
N ASP A 100 -7.17 0.31 -20.93
CA ASP A 100 -8.19 1.08 -20.20
C ASP A 100 -7.70 1.49 -18.79
N ASN A 101 -6.75 0.73 -18.23
CA ASN A 101 -6.22 0.99 -16.90
C ASN A 101 -5.01 1.93 -16.94
N PRO A 102 -5.08 3.13 -16.31
CA PRO A 102 -3.94 4.05 -16.23
C PRO A 102 -2.82 3.52 -15.35
N TYR A 103 -1.60 4.02 -15.58
CA TYR A 103 -0.53 3.91 -14.58
C TYR A 103 -0.87 4.83 -13.41
N GLY A 104 -0.86 4.30 -12.19
CA GLY A 104 -1.25 5.04 -11.00
C GLY A 104 -0.18 4.98 -9.93
N TYR A 105 0.18 6.14 -9.38
CA TYR A 105 1.24 6.29 -8.39
C TYR A 105 0.78 7.12 -7.19
N ILE A 106 1.16 6.68 -6.01
CA ILE A 106 0.85 7.27 -4.71
C ILE A 106 2.16 7.57 -4.00
N PRO A 107 2.37 8.78 -3.46
CA PRO A 107 3.59 9.11 -2.72
C PRO A 107 3.79 8.19 -1.51
N VAL A 108 5.02 7.69 -1.33
CA VAL A 108 5.39 6.87 -0.16
C VAL A 108 5.26 7.68 1.14
N SER A 109 5.51 8.98 1.10
CA SER A 109 5.32 9.89 2.24
C SER A 109 3.89 9.83 2.77
N GLU A 110 2.89 9.89 1.89
CA GLU A 110 1.48 9.81 2.27
C GLU A 110 1.08 8.41 2.74
N ALA A 111 1.60 7.35 2.11
CA ALA A 111 1.36 5.98 2.59
C ALA A 111 1.92 5.76 4.00
N ARG A 112 3.12 6.28 4.31
CA ARG A 112 3.71 6.22 5.65
C ARG A 112 2.91 7.06 6.66
N ALA A 113 2.46 8.25 6.26
CA ALA A 113 1.61 9.08 7.10
C ALA A 113 0.29 8.38 7.44
N TRP A 114 -0.30 7.69 6.47
CA TRP A 114 -1.50 6.91 6.72
C TRP A 114 -1.24 5.74 7.67
N ARG A 115 -0.09 5.06 7.57
CA ARG A 115 0.30 4.03 8.55
C ARG A 115 0.33 4.60 9.98
N MET A 116 0.94 5.76 10.18
CA MET A 116 0.97 6.42 11.49
C MET A 116 -0.43 6.78 12.00
N GLU A 117 -1.32 7.26 11.12
CA GLU A 117 -2.73 7.52 11.46
C GLU A 117 -3.47 6.25 11.91
N LEU A 118 -3.23 5.11 11.23
CA LEU A 118 -3.82 3.82 11.57
C LEU A 118 -3.33 3.33 12.94
N GLU A 119 -2.03 3.41 13.20
CA GLU A 119 -1.42 3.03 14.48
C GLU A 119 -1.97 3.89 15.63
N ALA A 120 -1.98 5.22 15.46
CA ALA A 120 -2.52 6.14 16.45
C ALA A 120 -4.03 5.91 16.71
N ARG A 121 -4.79 5.50 15.69
CA ARG A 121 -6.19 5.12 15.86
C ARG A 121 -6.33 3.81 16.65
N SER A 122 -5.51 2.81 16.36
CA SER A 122 -5.53 1.53 17.08
C SER A 122 -5.19 1.69 18.55
N LEU A 123 -4.16 2.50 18.87
CA LEU A 123 -3.80 2.84 20.25
C LEU A 123 -4.95 3.53 20.99
N ARG A 124 -5.55 4.56 20.37
CA ARG A 124 -6.71 5.28 20.96
C ARG A 124 -7.93 4.39 21.19
N GLN A 125 -8.11 3.35 20.37
CA GLN A 125 -9.19 2.39 20.50
C GLN A 125 -8.87 1.24 21.46
N GLY A 126 -7.65 1.19 22.02
CA GLY A 126 -7.19 0.10 22.89
C GLY A 126 -7.10 -1.25 22.18
N LEU A 127 -6.98 -1.26 20.84
CA LEU A 127 -6.87 -2.49 20.05
C LEU A 127 -5.48 -3.12 20.14
N ILE A 128 -4.47 -2.30 20.43
CA ILE A 128 -3.05 -2.67 20.54
C ILE A 128 -2.46 -1.81 21.65
N SER A 129 -1.57 -2.35 22.49
CA SER A 129 -0.81 -1.57 23.49
C SER A 129 0.39 -0.85 22.88
N GLU A 130 0.96 0.12 23.59
CA GLU A 130 2.17 0.81 23.11
C GLU A 130 3.37 -0.16 23.05
N GLU A 131 3.48 -1.08 24.00
CA GLU A 131 4.51 -2.12 24.01
C GLU A 131 4.35 -3.12 22.84
N GLU A 132 3.12 -3.49 22.49
CA GLU A 132 2.85 -4.35 21.34
C GLU A 132 3.20 -3.66 20.01
N LEU A 133 3.00 -2.34 19.92
CA LEU A 133 3.37 -1.55 18.75
C LEU A 133 4.88 -1.40 18.61
N GLU A 134 5.58 -1.13 19.71
CA GLU A 134 7.04 -1.04 19.74
C GLU A 134 7.69 -2.39 19.45
N GLY A 135 7.20 -3.48 20.06
CA GLY A 135 7.67 -4.84 19.82
C GLY A 135 7.37 -5.37 18.41
N ALA A 136 6.37 -4.81 17.72
CA ALA A 136 6.09 -5.13 16.32
C ALA A 136 7.03 -4.41 15.33
N ARG A 137 7.81 -3.41 15.77
CA ARG A 137 8.88 -2.84 14.95
C ARG A 137 10.01 -3.86 14.91
N PRO A 138 10.33 -4.43 13.74
CA PRO A 138 11.35 -5.46 13.72
C PRO A 138 12.71 -4.86 14.05
N ASP A 139 13.44 -5.47 15.00
CA ASP A 139 14.79 -5.04 15.40
C ASP A 139 15.76 -5.02 14.20
N TRP A 140 15.47 -5.80 13.15
CA TRP A 140 16.29 -5.93 11.95
C TRP A 140 16.11 -4.81 10.91
N ILE A 141 15.34 -3.74 11.15
CA ILE A 141 15.16 -2.66 10.14
C ILE A 141 16.50 -2.15 9.57
N GLY A 142 17.56 -2.09 10.38
CA GLY A 142 18.92 -1.75 9.94
C GLY A 142 19.65 -2.89 9.21
N ASP A 143 19.38 -4.14 9.59
CA ASP A 143 20.01 -5.35 9.07
C ASP A 143 19.28 -5.98 7.87
N PHE A 144 18.10 -5.47 7.50
CA PHE A 144 17.28 -5.98 6.39
C PHE A 144 18.08 -6.12 5.09
N LEU A 145 18.93 -5.13 4.80
CA LEU A 145 19.79 -5.10 3.61
C LEU A 145 21.10 -5.88 3.78
N ALA A 146 21.50 -6.17 5.02
CA ALA A 146 22.70 -6.94 5.35
C ALA A 146 22.43 -8.46 5.40
N TRP A 147 21.17 -8.88 5.24
CA TRP A 147 20.74 -10.21 5.61
C TRP A 147 21.05 -11.27 4.55
N LYS A 148 21.74 -12.35 4.95
CA LYS A 148 22.21 -13.42 4.05
C LYS A 148 21.34 -14.68 3.99
N ASN A 149 20.33 -14.90 4.84
CA ASN A 149 19.61 -16.18 4.83
C ASN A 149 18.14 -16.16 5.28
N LYS A 150 17.39 -17.16 4.79
CA LYS A 150 15.92 -17.24 4.75
C LYS A 150 15.29 -17.91 5.97
N GLU A 151 16.07 -18.63 6.76
CA GLU A 151 15.59 -19.52 7.85
C GLU A 151 15.25 -18.77 9.15
N GLU A 152 15.75 -17.56 9.34
CA GLU A 152 15.52 -16.75 10.56
C GLU A 152 14.19 -15.96 10.53
N ARG A 153 13.42 -16.06 9.43
CA ARG A 153 12.16 -15.34 9.21
C ARG A 153 10.93 -16.17 9.59
N VAL A 154 10.85 -16.60 10.84
CA VAL A 154 9.56 -17.07 11.39
C VAL A 154 9.12 -16.08 12.44
N GLY A 155 8.46 -15.00 12.00
CA GLY A 155 7.75 -14.09 12.88
C GLY A 155 6.43 -14.70 13.36
N MET A 156 5.85 -14.16 14.45
CA MET A 156 4.57 -14.63 14.99
C MET A 156 3.41 -14.60 13.97
N PHE A 157 3.53 -13.80 12.91
CA PHE A 157 2.56 -13.67 11.83
C PHE A 157 2.90 -14.49 10.56
N ASP A 158 4.05 -15.18 10.53
CA ASP A 158 4.44 -16.08 9.42
C ASP A 158 3.87 -17.50 9.56
N VAL A 159 3.18 -17.80 10.66
CA VAL A 159 2.71 -19.16 11.05
C VAL A 159 1.32 -19.50 10.49
N PHE A 160 0.83 -18.75 9.52
CA PHE A 160 -0.43 -19.07 8.86
C PHE A 160 -0.23 -19.11 7.36
N THR A 161 0.18 -20.28 6.86
CA THR A 161 -0.05 -20.57 5.45
C THR A 161 -1.57 -20.53 5.20
N PRO A 162 -2.03 -20.05 4.02
CA PRO A 162 -3.46 -20.03 3.70
C PRO A 162 -4.14 -21.39 3.91
N TRP A 163 -3.38 -22.47 3.76
CA TRP A 163 -3.84 -23.83 4.00
C TRP A 163 -4.13 -24.13 5.47
N GLU A 164 -3.29 -23.67 6.41
CA GLU A 164 -3.49 -23.88 7.85
C GLU A 164 -4.68 -23.06 8.38
N VAL A 165 -4.92 -21.87 7.83
CA VAL A 165 -6.13 -21.08 8.15
C VAL A 165 -7.39 -21.77 7.65
N VAL A 166 -7.36 -22.31 6.44
CA VAL A 166 -8.48 -23.08 5.86
C VAL A 166 -8.75 -24.35 6.66
N GLN A 167 -7.71 -25.07 7.07
CA GLN A 167 -7.85 -26.25 7.92
C GLN A 167 -8.37 -25.90 9.32
N GLY A 168 -7.92 -24.79 9.91
CA GLY A 168 -8.41 -24.29 11.20
C GLY A 168 -9.89 -23.94 11.16
N LEU A 169 -10.33 -23.23 10.11
CA LEU A 169 -11.74 -22.89 9.88
C LEU A 169 -12.61 -24.12 9.59
N ALA A 170 -12.13 -25.04 8.74
CA ALA A 170 -12.86 -26.27 8.44
C ALA A 170 -13.06 -27.11 9.71
N LYS A 171 -12.02 -27.23 10.55
CA LYS A 171 -12.09 -27.97 11.80
C LYS A 171 -13.09 -27.34 12.79
N ALA A 172 -13.06 -26.01 12.92
CA ALA A 172 -13.98 -25.26 13.79
C ALA A 172 -15.45 -25.31 13.31
N LEU A 173 -15.68 -25.40 12.00
CA LEU A 173 -17.02 -25.53 11.41
C LEU A 173 -17.57 -26.97 11.50
N THR A 174 -16.69 -27.97 11.61
CA THR A 174 -17.08 -29.40 11.72
C THR A 174 -17.10 -29.92 13.17
N SER A 175 -16.52 -29.20 14.12
CA SER A 175 -16.57 -29.58 15.53
C SER A 175 -17.78 -28.95 16.22
N ASN A 176 -18.73 -29.76 16.67
CA ASN A 176 -19.87 -29.33 17.50
C ASN A 176 -19.50 -29.06 18.96
N ASP A 177 -18.21 -28.88 19.28
CA ASP A 177 -17.76 -28.64 20.65
C ASP A 177 -17.55 -27.14 20.91
N PRO A 178 -18.11 -26.60 22.01
CA PRO A 178 -17.93 -25.20 22.35
C PRO A 178 -16.45 -24.91 22.67
N ILE A 179 -15.93 -23.81 22.11
CA ILE A 179 -14.55 -23.35 22.28
C ILE A 179 -14.29 -23.10 23.77
N THR A 180 -13.66 -24.05 24.45
CA THR A 180 -13.08 -23.85 25.78
C THR A 180 -11.60 -23.54 25.60
N GLY A 181 -11.24 -22.29 25.88
CA GLY A 181 -9.86 -21.84 25.89
C GLY A 181 -9.07 -22.59 26.96
N ASN A 182 -8.01 -23.28 26.57
CA ASN A 182 -6.97 -23.69 27.50
C ASN A 182 -5.61 -23.77 26.81
N ALA A 183 -4.80 -22.74 27.08
CA ALA A 183 -3.41 -22.65 26.68
C ALA A 183 -2.57 -23.74 27.37
N LYS A 184 -2.12 -24.75 26.62
CA LYS A 184 -1.05 -25.64 27.09
C LYS A 184 0.31 -25.10 26.64
N ARG A 185 0.92 -24.34 27.54
CA ARG A 185 2.33 -23.94 27.55
C ARG A 185 3.21 -25.20 27.49
N LYS A 186 3.84 -25.48 26.34
CA LYS A 186 4.84 -26.55 26.22
C LYS A 186 6.18 -26.02 26.76
N GLN A 187 6.52 -26.43 27.98
CA GLN A 187 7.91 -26.44 28.46
C GLN A 187 8.72 -27.49 27.71
N ARG A 188 10.02 -27.19 27.49
CA ARG A 188 11.24 -28.04 27.59
C ARG A 188 12.25 -27.66 26.48
N LYS A 189 13.57 -27.65 26.67
CA LYS A 189 14.46 -28.08 27.77
C LYS A 189 15.85 -27.43 27.56
N LYS A 190 16.64 -27.38 28.65
CA LYS A 190 18.04 -26.95 28.75
C LYS A 190 18.93 -27.43 27.62
#